data_AF-A0A358MBR8-F1
#
_entry.id   AF-A0A358MBR8-F1
#
_cell.length_a   1.000
_cell.length_b   1.000
_cell.length_c   1.000
_cell.angle_alpha   90.00
_cell.angle_beta   90.00
_cell.angle_gamma   90.00
#
_symmetry.space_group_name_H-M   'P 1'
#
loop_
_entity.id
_entity.type
_entity.pdbx_description
1 polymer ?
#
loop_
_entity_poly.entity_id
_entity_poly.type
_entity_poly.pdbx_seq_one_letter_code
_entity_poly.pdbx_strand_id
1 'polypeptide(L)' 'MAVEVLSTADGRAKTALAKAHAETWFAARAAGTPLPVGVAQPPDNPARPDKPELLAPNDVPRRRPGSPQGRIALLHA' A
#
# COMPACT_ATOMS: atom_id res chain seq x y z
N MET A 1 -14.66 0.55 4.16
CA MET A 1 -13.63 1.19 3.31
C MET A 1 -12.26 1.18 3.97
N ALA A 2 -11.98 1.98 5.01
CA ALA A 2 -10.62 2.06 5.59
C ALA A 2 -10.08 0.75 6.20
N VAL A 3 -10.88 0.06 7.02
CA VAL A 3 -10.46 -1.21 7.68
C VAL A 3 -10.12 -2.31 6.68
N GLU A 4 -10.79 -2.34 5.54
CA GLU A 4 -10.52 -3.30 4.45
C GLU A 4 -9.12 -3.11 3.87
N VAL A 5 -8.71 -1.86 3.63
CA VAL A 5 -7.34 -1.52 3.20
C VAL A 5 -6.33 -1.92 4.27
N LEU A 6 -6.60 -1.59 5.54
CA LEU A 6 -5.71 -1.93 6.65
C LEU A 6 -5.55 -3.44 6.81
N SER A 7 -6.58 -4.23 6.53
CA SER A 7 -6.57 -5.68 6.67
C SER A 7 -6.03 -6.43 5.44
N THR A 8 -5.80 -5.75 4.32
CA THR A 8 -5.28 -6.39 3.09
C THR A 8 -3.76 -6.53 3.16
N ALA A 9 -3.24 -7.76 3.17
CA ALA A 9 -1.81 -8.03 3.28
C ALA A 9 -1.01 -7.70 2.00
N ASP A 10 -1.49 -8.16 0.84
CA ASP A 10 -0.79 -7.95 -0.43
C ASP A 10 -0.72 -6.46 -0.81
N GLY A 11 0.48 -6.00 -1.16
CA GLY A 11 0.73 -4.58 -1.43
C GLY A 11 0.03 -4.06 -2.69
N ARG A 12 -0.10 -4.90 -3.73
CA ARG A 12 -0.77 -4.51 -4.98
C ARG A 12 -2.27 -4.42 -4.78
N ALA A 13 -2.86 -5.43 -4.15
CA ALA A 13 -4.28 -5.46 -3.79
C ALA A 13 -4.64 -4.31 -2.84
N LYS A 14 -3.82 -4.07 -1.80
CA LYS A 14 -4.00 -2.94 -0.87
C LYS A 14 -4.01 -1.60 -1.61
N THR A 15 -3.10 -1.43 -2.57
CA THR A 15 -3.04 -0.21 -3.39
C THR A 15 -4.25 -0.06 -4.30
N ALA A 16 -4.70 -1.15 -4.95
CA ALA A 16 -5.88 -1.13 -5.81
C ALA A 16 -7.14 -0.77 -5.01
N LEU A 17 -7.33 -1.40 -3.84
CA LEU A 17 -8.45 -1.10 -2.94
C LEU A 17 -8.42 0.35 -2.45
N ALA A 18 -7.24 0.85 -2.04
CA ALA A 18 -7.11 2.23 -1.61
C ALA A 18 -7.52 3.23 -2.70
N LYS A 19 -7.14 2.97 -3.96
CA LYS A 19 -7.53 3.80 -5.10
C LYS A 19 -9.04 3.75 -5.38
N ALA A 20 -9.63 2.56 -5.41
CA ALA A 20 -11.07 2.40 -5.62
C ALA A 20 -11.90 3.11 -4.54
N HIS A 21 -11.47 3.01 -3.27
CA HIS A 21 -12.10 3.72 -2.15
C HIS A 21 -11.94 5.23 -2.26
N ALA A 22 -10.78 5.71 -2.70
CA ALA A 22 -10.55 7.14 -2.95
C ALA A 22 -11.44 7.66 -4.08
N GLU A 23 -11.56 6.93 -5.19
CA GLU A 23 -12.44 7.27 -6.32
C GLU A 23 -13.90 7.39 -5.86
N THR A 24 -14.38 6.43 -5.07
CA THR A 24 -15.73 6.45 -4.51
C THR A 24 -15.94 7.67 -3.60
N TRP A 25 -14.96 7.98 -2.75
CA TRP A 25 -15.02 9.14 -1.87
C TRP A 25 -15.05 10.46 -2.65
N PHE A 26 -14.20 10.60 -3.66
CA PHE A 26 -14.18 11.79 -4.52
C PHE A 26 -15.48 11.95 -5.31
N ALA A 27 -16.03 10.86 -5.86
CA ALA A 27 -17.30 10.88 -6.57
C ALA A 27 -18.46 11.32 -5.67
N ALA A 28 -18.55 10.77 -4.45
CA ALA A 28 -19.55 11.15 -3.45
C ALA A 28 -19.45 12.63 -3.08
N ARG A 29 -18.23 13.15 -2.91
CA ARG A 29 -17.99 14.58 -2.67
C ARG A 29 -18.42 15.45 -3.85
N ALA A 30 -18.09 15.06 -5.07
CA ALA A 30 -18.46 15.80 -6.29
C ALA A 30 -19.97 15.82 -6.50
N ALA A 31 -20.66 14.72 -6.16
CA ALA A 31 -22.11 14.60 -6.23
C ALA A 31 -22.86 15.30 -5.08
N GLY A 32 -22.17 15.97 -4.15
CA GLY A 32 -22.79 16.62 -2.99
C GLY A 32 -23.44 15.64 -2.00
N THR A 33 -23.09 14.35 -2.08
CA THR A 33 -23.65 13.27 -1.26
C THR A 33 -22.54 12.67 -0.40
N PRO A 34 -22.05 13.39 0.62
CA PRO A 34 -20.93 12.93 1.43
C PRO A 34 -21.24 11.58 2.06
N LEU A 35 -20.27 10.66 2.00
CA LEU A 35 -20.40 9.35 2.62
C LEU A 35 -20.59 9.51 4.13
N PRO A 36 -21.50 8.72 4.75
CA PRO A 36 -21.68 8.76 6.19
C PRO A 36 -20.42 8.26 6.90
N VAL A 37 -20.04 8.96 7.97
CA VAL A 37 -18.97 8.48 8.86
C VAL A 37 -19.52 7.35 9.71
N GLY A 38 -19.06 6.13 9.44
CA GLY A 38 -19.41 4.95 10.23
C GLY A 38 -18.51 4.75 11.45
N VAL A 39 -18.79 3.70 12.22
CA VAL A 39 -17.95 3.23 13.33
C VAL A 39 -17.34 1.89 12.93
N ALA A 40 -16.03 1.73 13.15
CA ALA A 40 -15.33 0.47 12.93
C ALA A 40 -14.14 0.34 13.90
N GLN A 41 -13.78 -0.89 14.24
CA GLN A 41 -12.54 -1.19 14.98
C GLN A 41 -11.45 -1.58 13.97
N PRO A 42 -10.43 -0.74 13.75
CA PRO A 42 -9.28 -1.13 12.94
C PRO A 42 -8.41 -2.15 13.68
N PRO A 43 -7.62 -2.95 12.96
CA PRO A 43 -6.59 -3.76 13.61
C PRO A 43 -5.51 -2.85 14.22
N ASP A 44 -4.87 -3.31 15.31
CA ASP A 44 -3.77 -2.58 15.96
C ASP A 44 -2.60 -2.30 15.01
N ASN A 45 -2.37 -3.21 14.07
CA ASN A 45 -1.34 -3.10 13.05
C ASN A 45 -1.93 -3.39 11.66
N PRO A 46 -1.56 -2.63 10.62
CA PRO A 46 -1.93 -2.97 9.25
C PRO A 46 -1.36 -4.33 8.85
N ALA A 47 -2.15 -5.11 8.12
CA ALA A 47 -1.72 -6.37 7.54
C ALA A 47 -0.54 -6.15 6.59
N ARG A 48 0.41 -7.09 6.67
CA ARG A 48 1.62 -7.18 5.84
C ARG A 48 1.65 -8.55 5.17
N PRO A 49 2.31 -8.70 4.00
CA PRO A 49 2.53 -10.02 3.42
C PRO A 49 3.29 -10.93 4.40
N ASP A 50 3.07 -12.24 4.30
CA ASP A 50 3.64 -13.24 5.22
C ASP A 50 5.17 -13.20 5.29
N LYS A 51 5.83 -12.81 4.20
CA LYS A 51 7.29 -12.72 4.11
C LYS A 51 7.70 -11.59 3.17
N PRO A 52 8.77 -10.83 3.44
CA PRO A 52 9.66 -10.46 2.35
C PRO A 52 10.34 -11.72 1.84
N GLU A 53 10.52 -11.85 0.53
CA GLU A 53 11.39 -12.89 -0.01
C GLU A 53 12.82 -12.64 0.51
N LEU A 54 13.30 -13.53 1.37
CA LEU A 54 14.65 -13.48 1.89
C LEU A 54 15.55 -14.20 0.90
N LEU A 55 16.44 -13.45 0.27
CA LEU A 55 17.47 -13.98 -0.61
C LEU A 55 18.78 -14.11 0.16
N ALA A 56 19.56 -15.16 -0.13
CA ALA A 56 20.93 -15.24 0.37
C ALA A 56 21.75 -14.06 -0.19
N PRO A 57 22.82 -13.59 0.49
CA PRO A 57 23.57 -12.40 0.06
C PRO A 57 24.04 -12.43 -1.40
N ASN A 58 24.37 -13.62 -1.93
CA ASN A 58 24.81 -13.82 -3.31
C ASN A 58 23.66 -13.77 -4.33
N ASP A 59 22.42 -14.02 -3.89
CA ASP A 59 21.21 -14.00 -4.73
C ASP A 59 20.55 -12.62 -4.74
N VAL A 60 20.95 -11.71 -3.85
CA VAL A 60 20.45 -10.33 -3.84
C VAL A 60 20.84 -9.63 -5.15
N PRO A 61 19.88 -9.17 -5.96
CA PRO A 61 20.19 -8.56 -7.25
C PRO A 61 21.06 -7.31 -7.11
N ARG A 62 22.19 -7.28 -7.81
CA ARG A 62 23.13 -6.14 -7.76
C ARG A 62 22.48 -4.87 -8.33
N ARG A 63 22.32 -3.86 -7.48
CA ARG A 63 21.78 -2.54 -7.87
C ARG A 63 22.92 -1.59 -8.21
N ARG A 64 23.11 -1.25 -9.49
CA ARG A 64 24.17 -0.33 -9.94
C ARG A 64 23.75 1.12 -9.68
N PRO A 65 24.61 2.02 -9.16
CA PRO A 65 24.23 3.40 -8.83
C PRO A 65 23.55 4.18 -9.98
N GLY A 66 23.96 3.95 -11.23
CA GLY A 66 23.34 4.59 -12.40
C GLY A 66 21.98 3.99 -12.86
N SER A 67 21.57 2.86 -12.32
CA SER A 67 20.28 2.22 -12.65
C SER A 67 19.12 2.84 -11.86
N PRO A 68 17.86 2.77 -12.34
CA PRO A 68 16.70 3.16 -11.55
C PRO A 68 16.66 2.47 -10.17
N GLN A 69 16.97 1.17 -10.11
CA GLN A 69 16.98 0.40 -8.88
C GLN A 69 18.07 0.86 -7.90
N GLY A 70 19.25 1.22 -8.40
CA GLY A 70 20.34 1.78 -7.59
C GLY A 70 20.02 3.17 -7.06
N ARG A 71 19.43 4.04 -7.89
CA ARG A 71 18.96 5.36 -7.45
C ARG A 71 17.89 5.25 -6.37
N ILE A 72 16.91 4.35 -6.51
CA ILE A 72 15.89 4.10 -5.49
C ILE A 72 16.52 3.62 -4.18
N ALA A 73 17.52 2.73 -4.25
CA ALA A 73 18.20 2.25 -3.05
C ALA A 73 18.91 3.38 -2.27
N LEU A 74 19.38 4.42 -2.96
CA LEU A 74 20.01 5.59 -2.33
C LEU A 74 19.02 6.58 -1.71
N LEU A 75 17.72 6.52 -2.03
CA LEU A 75 16.71 7.42 -1.45
C LEU A 75 16.50 7.21 0.05
N HIS A 76 17.05 6.13 0.61
CA HIS A 76 16.95 5.79 2.03
C HIS A 76 18.33 5.65 2.71
N ALA A 77 19.41 6.05 2.03
CA ALA A 77 20.76 6.04 2.58
C ALA A 77 21.07 7.31 3.39
#